data_AF-A0A3E0EQW2-F1
#
_entry.id   AF-A0A3E0EQW2-F1
#
_cell.length_a   1.000
_cell.length_b   1.000
_cell.length_c   1.000
_cell.angle_alpha   90.00
_cell.angle_beta   90.00
_cell.angle_gamma   90.00
#
_symmetry.space_group_name_H-M   'P 1'
#
loop_
_entity.id
_entity.type
_entity.pdbx_description
1 polymer ?
#
loop_
_entity_poly.entity_id
_entity_poly.type
_entity_poly.pdbx_seq_one_letter_code
_entity_poly.pdbx_strand_id
1 'polypeptide(L)'
;MKIKLLLLISLLISNFSFCQIKKELFYDYNLDEISQEKFISQKNSENYALSYENETSIKTYLIEIETYGKLNYFLFESIKKYLITLKPKTTFKKNNYILINYIDNDPIPYREGAQVPWDIMENNISKAFKKKDSVSQFYIINPNAKDLYYYHGDKLKWETDKDHFLRDKFFTFQGLNGGFLIIDKEGNYFSQKGEYSKKDVLDKMKKMHKVEN
;
A
#
# COMPACT_ATOMS: atom_id res chain seq x y z
N MET A 1 9.63 -58.92 -20.00
CA MET A 1 9.42 -58.55 -18.58
C MET A 1 10.31 -57.39 -18.13
N LYS A 2 11.61 -57.38 -18.44
CA LYS A 2 12.56 -56.33 -18.04
C LYS A 2 12.20 -54.90 -18.48
N ILE A 3 11.73 -54.70 -19.71
CA ILE A 3 11.32 -53.39 -20.25
C ILE A 3 10.08 -52.82 -19.51
N LYS A 4 9.10 -53.67 -19.19
CA LYS A 4 7.89 -53.24 -18.46
C LYS A 4 8.23 -52.82 -17.02
N LEU A 5 9.18 -53.51 -16.38
CA LEU A 5 9.68 -53.15 -15.06
C LEU A 5 10.46 -51.82 -15.08
N LEU A 6 11.28 -51.60 -16.12
CA LEU A 6 12.02 -50.35 -16.30
C LEU A 6 11.10 -49.14 -16.52
N LEU A 7 10.03 -49.32 -17.31
CA LEU A 7 9.01 -48.29 -17.51
C LEU A 7 8.25 -47.98 -16.22
N LEU A 8 7.90 -48.99 -15.43
CA LEU A 8 7.25 -48.80 -14.13
C LEU A 8 8.15 -48.04 -13.15
N ILE A 9 9.45 -48.38 -13.09
CA ILE A 9 10.42 -47.68 -12.26
C ILE A 9 10.59 -46.22 -12.74
N SER A 10 10.67 -45.98 -14.05
CA SER A 10 10.75 -44.63 -14.62
C SER A 10 9.52 -43.78 -14.27
N LEU A 11 8.31 -44.37 -14.33
CA LEU A 11 7.06 -43.71 -13.94
C LEU A 11 7.01 -43.42 -12.44
N LEU A 12 7.53 -44.30 -11.60
CA LEU A 12 7.60 -44.08 -10.15
C LEU A 12 8.58 -42.95 -9.81
N ILE A 13 9.78 -42.94 -10.40
CA ILE A 13 10.80 -41.89 -10.18
C ILE A 13 10.31 -40.52 -10.66
N SER A 14 9.58 -40.46 -11.79
CA SER A 14 9.00 -39.20 -12.26
C SER A 14 7.97 -38.66 -11.26
N ASN A 15 7.13 -39.51 -10.67
CA ASN A 15 6.13 -39.06 -9.70
C ASN A 15 6.74 -38.50 -8.40
N PHE A 16 7.89 -39.03 -7.93
CA PHE A 16 8.60 -38.47 -6.78
C PHE A 16 9.28 -37.12 -7.06
N SER A 17 9.61 -36.84 -8.33
CA SER A 17 10.31 -35.61 -8.72
C SER A 17 9.37 -34.38 -8.81
N PHE A 18 8.05 -34.59 -8.87
CA PHE A 18 7.05 -33.52 -8.97
C PHE A 18 6.45 -33.06 -7.63
N CYS A 19 6.83 -33.68 -6.50
CA CYS A 19 6.39 -33.27 -5.16
C CYS A 19 7.52 -32.54 -4.43
N GLN A 20 7.91 -31.36 -4.91
CA GLN A 20 8.81 -30.49 -4.15
C GLN A 20 8.00 -29.71 -3.12
N ILE A 21 8.17 -30.04 -1.84
CA ILE A 21 7.63 -29.24 -0.75
C ILE A 21 8.35 -27.89 -0.78
N LYS A 22 7.60 -26.81 -1.00
CA LYS A 22 8.15 -25.45 -1.03
C LYS A 22 8.65 -25.07 0.35
N LYS A 23 9.80 -24.40 0.40
CA LYS A 23 10.34 -23.86 1.66
C LYS A 23 9.46 -22.71 2.14
N GLU A 24 8.92 -22.81 3.35
CA GLU A 24 8.24 -21.68 3.99
C GLU A 24 9.26 -20.77 4.68
N LEU A 25 9.16 -19.47 4.44
CA LEU A 25 10.03 -18.43 4.98
C LEU A 25 9.17 -17.34 5.61
N PHE A 26 9.52 -16.89 6.81
CA PHE A 26 8.76 -15.89 7.56
C PHE A 26 9.64 -14.68 7.84
N TYR A 27 9.09 -13.49 7.68
CA TYR A 27 9.80 -12.23 7.86
C TYR A 27 9.02 -11.29 8.78
N ASP A 28 9.72 -10.54 9.63
CA ASP A 28 9.13 -9.48 10.45
C ASP A 28 9.02 -8.14 9.71
N TYR A 29 8.62 -7.09 10.44
CA TYR A 29 8.41 -5.74 9.90
C TYR A 29 9.70 -5.05 9.44
N ASN A 30 10.88 -5.51 9.91
CA ASN A 30 12.19 -5.03 9.46
C ASN A 30 12.72 -5.81 8.25
N LEU A 31 11.93 -6.78 7.75
CA LEU A 31 12.33 -7.74 6.72
C LEU A 31 13.40 -8.74 7.20
N ASP A 32 13.57 -8.90 8.52
CA ASP A 32 14.45 -9.91 9.09
C ASP A 32 13.77 -11.28 9.03
N GLU A 33 14.49 -12.31 8.59
CA GLU A 33 13.98 -13.69 8.59
C GLU A 33 13.82 -14.18 10.04
N ILE A 34 12.65 -14.70 10.37
CA ILE A 34 12.28 -15.18 11.71
C ILE A 34 11.69 -16.60 11.64
N SER A 35 11.64 -17.27 12.78
CA SER A 35 10.96 -18.56 12.87
C SER A 35 9.44 -18.42 12.75
N GLN A 36 8.77 -19.49 12.33
CA GLN A 36 7.31 -19.54 12.23
C GLN A 36 6.65 -19.27 13.60
N GLU A 37 7.22 -19.80 14.68
CA GLU A 37 6.71 -19.59 16.04
C GLU A 37 6.79 -18.10 16.43
N LYS A 38 7.93 -17.45 16.12
CA LYS A 38 8.10 -16.02 16.35
C LYS A 38 7.11 -15.23 15.52
N PHE A 39 6.89 -15.59 14.26
CA PHE A 39 5.92 -14.93 13.38
C PHE A 39 4.50 -15.01 13.94
N ILE A 40 4.06 -16.21 14.33
CA ILE A 40 2.73 -16.43 14.91
C ILE A 40 2.57 -15.63 16.21
N SER A 41 3.61 -15.58 17.05
CA SER A 41 3.56 -14.82 18.31
C SER A 41 3.47 -13.29 18.12
N GLN A 42 3.98 -12.77 17.00
CA GLN A 42 3.96 -11.34 16.68
C GLN A 42 2.69 -10.93 15.92
N LYS A 43 1.99 -11.88 15.30
CA LYS A 43 0.75 -11.62 14.56
C LYS A 43 -0.36 -11.12 15.49
N ASN A 44 -0.97 -10.01 15.14
CA ASN A 44 -2.07 -9.41 15.90
C ASN A 44 -3.04 -8.66 14.96
N SER A 45 -3.98 -7.90 15.50
CA SER A 45 -4.99 -7.15 14.72
C SER A 45 -4.46 -5.92 13.98
N GLU A 46 -3.26 -5.46 14.31
CA GLU A 46 -2.63 -4.25 13.74
C GLU A 46 -1.71 -4.58 12.54
N ASN A 47 -1.45 -5.87 12.31
CA ASN A 47 -0.61 -6.34 11.23
C ASN A 47 -1.31 -7.37 10.36
N TYR A 48 -0.78 -7.53 9.15
CA TYR A 48 -1.28 -8.45 8.16
C TYR A 48 -0.19 -9.41 7.71
N ALA A 49 -0.56 -10.64 7.36
CA ALA A 49 0.37 -11.64 6.87
C ALA A 49 0.22 -11.71 5.35
N LEU A 50 1.24 -11.26 4.63
CA LEU A 50 1.22 -11.20 3.18
C LEU A 50 2.19 -12.24 2.61
N SER A 51 1.65 -13.16 1.81
CA SER A 51 2.42 -14.30 1.28
C SER A 51 2.66 -14.15 -0.21
N TYR A 52 3.90 -14.39 -0.62
CA TYR A 52 4.30 -14.45 -2.03
C TYR A 52 4.92 -15.82 -2.30
N GLU A 53 4.43 -16.49 -3.33
CA GLU A 53 4.88 -17.82 -3.72
C GLU A 53 5.73 -17.74 -4.99
N ASN A 54 6.86 -18.44 -5.00
CA ASN A 54 7.64 -18.72 -6.21
C ASN A 54 7.80 -20.24 -6.40
N GLU A 55 8.62 -20.66 -7.36
CA GLU A 55 8.81 -22.09 -7.67
C GLU A 55 9.36 -22.90 -6.48
N THR A 56 10.15 -22.28 -5.61
CA THR A 56 10.94 -22.98 -4.57
C THR A 56 10.46 -22.68 -3.13
N SER A 57 9.72 -21.61 -2.93
CA SER A 57 9.42 -21.09 -1.60
C SER A 57 8.12 -20.31 -1.54
N ILE A 58 7.54 -20.26 -0.33
CA ILE A 58 6.48 -19.35 0.06
C ILE A 58 7.08 -18.39 1.08
N LYS A 59 7.09 -17.09 0.78
CA LYS A 59 7.61 -16.05 1.65
C LYS A 59 6.44 -15.28 2.27
N THR A 60 6.35 -15.30 3.60
CA THR A 60 5.29 -14.65 4.36
C THR A 60 5.87 -13.49 5.17
N TYR A 61 5.39 -12.29 4.91
CA TYR A 61 5.83 -11.06 5.56
C TYR A 61 4.78 -10.59 6.56
N LEU A 62 5.24 -10.18 7.74
CA LEU A 62 4.41 -9.48 8.71
C LEU A 62 4.46 -7.99 8.38
N ILE A 63 3.35 -7.45 7.92
CA ILE A 63 3.27 -6.06 7.47
C ILE A 63 2.48 -5.21 8.45
N GLU A 64 3.01 -4.03 8.78
CA GLU A 64 2.25 -3.01 9.50
C GLU A 64 1.27 -2.35 8.54
N ILE A 65 -0.03 -2.49 8.82
CA ILE A 65 -1.10 -1.85 8.04
C ILE A 65 -1.08 -0.34 8.27
N GLU A 66 -0.90 0.07 9.52
CA GLU A 66 -0.79 1.46 9.93
C GLU A 66 0.65 1.78 10.34
N THR A 67 1.16 2.92 9.89
CA THR A 67 2.48 3.42 10.30
C THR A 67 2.38 4.90 10.66
N TYR A 68 3.17 5.31 11.66
CA TYR A 68 3.22 6.68 12.16
C TYR A 68 4.66 7.08 12.37
N GLY A 69 4.94 8.38 12.28
CA GLY A 69 6.25 8.88 12.66
C GLY A 69 6.39 10.35 12.37
N LYS A 70 7.64 10.82 12.42
CA LYS A 70 8.00 12.18 12.06
C LYS A 70 9.05 12.16 10.96
N LEU A 71 8.71 12.77 9.83
CA LEU A 71 9.64 12.93 8.73
C LEU A 71 10.74 13.89 9.16
N ASN A 72 11.99 13.54 8.84
CA ASN A 72 13.06 14.53 8.94
C ASN A 72 12.82 15.66 7.92
N TYR A 73 13.41 16.82 8.18
CA TYR A 73 13.23 18.02 7.36
C TYR A 73 13.50 17.76 5.87
N PHE A 74 14.60 17.10 5.54
CA PHE A 74 14.99 16.84 4.15
C PHE A 74 13.97 15.97 3.41
N LEU A 75 13.47 14.92 4.05
CA LEU A 75 12.47 14.04 3.48
C LEU A 75 11.14 14.77 3.29
N PHE A 76 10.72 15.55 4.30
CA PHE A 76 9.48 16.32 4.22
C PHE A 76 9.50 17.34 3.07
N GLU A 77 10.60 18.09 2.94
CA GLU A 77 10.77 19.04 1.83
C GLU A 77 10.89 18.34 0.47
N SER A 78 11.52 17.17 0.42
CA SER A 78 11.59 16.37 -0.82
C SER A 78 10.22 15.90 -1.27
N ILE A 79 9.35 15.46 -0.35
CA ILE A 79 7.96 15.11 -0.64
C ILE A 79 7.19 16.34 -1.16
N LYS A 80 7.32 17.51 -0.54
CA LYS A 80 6.66 18.74 -1.03
C LYS A 80 7.09 19.09 -2.45
N LYS A 81 8.40 19.08 -2.73
CA LYS A 81 8.94 19.34 -4.07
C LYS A 81 8.44 18.33 -5.10
N TYR A 82 8.39 17.06 -4.71
CA TYR A 82 7.86 16.00 -5.54
C TYR A 82 6.39 16.24 -5.91
N LEU A 83 5.54 16.55 -4.92
CA LEU A 83 4.12 16.87 -5.15
C LEU A 83 3.91 18.12 -6.00
N ILE A 84 4.78 19.14 -5.87
CA ILE A 84 4.77 20.31 -6.76
C ILE A 84 5.14 19.90 -8.20
N THR A 85 6.08 18.97 -8.38
CA THR A 85 6.44 18.46 -9.71
C THR A 85 5.28 17.74 -10.38
N LEU A 86 4.49 16.98 -9.60
CA LEU A 86 3.27 16.33 -10.11
C LEU A 86 2.18 17.37 -10.42
N LYS A 87 1.99 18.36 -9.55
CA LYS A 87 0.95 19.38 -9.69
C LYS A 87 1.54 20.79 -9.51
N PRO A 88 2.08 21.42 -10.57
CA PRO A 88 2.88 22.66 -10.49
C PRO A 88 2.20 23.87 -9.86
N LYS A 89 0.86 23.92 -9.84
CA LYS A 89 0.08 25.01 -9.23
C LYS A 89 -0.15 24.82 -7.73
N THR A 90 0.42 23.77 -7.13
CA THR A 90 0.29 23.48 -5.70
C THR A 90 1.09 24.48 -4.88
N THR A 91 0.45 25.03 -3.84
CA THR A 91 1.12 25.80 -2.80
C THR A 91 0.77 25.21 -1.43
N PHE A 92 1.77 24.94 -0.60
CA PHE A 92 1.56 24.50 0.78
C PHE A 92 1.51 25.72 1.70
N LYS A 93 0.36 25.97 2.33
CA LYS A 93 0.25 27.03 3.34
C LYS A 93 0.81 26.53 4.68
N LYS A 94 1.12 27.47 5.57
CA LYS A 94 1.75 27.21 6.89
C LYS A 94 1.02 26.18 7.77
N ASN A 95 -0.30 26.09 7.66
CA ASN A 95 -1.15 25.18 8.45
C ASN A 95 -1.80 24.09 7.57
N ASN A 96 -1.14 23.65 6.49
CA ASN A 96 -1.71 22.65 5.60
C ASN A 96 -1.39 21.24 6.06
N TYR A 97 -2.44 20.41 6.12
CA TYR A 97 -2.27 18.97 6.01
C TYR A 97 -2.07 18.61 4.53
N ILE A 98 -1.22 17.63 4.27
CA ILE A 98 -1.08 16.95 2.98
C ILE A 98 -1.85 15.63 3.09
N LEU A 99 -2.78 15.39 2.19
CA LEU A 99 -3.47 14.12 2.05
C LEU A 99 -3.14 13.53 0.68
N ILE A 100 -2.58 12.33 0.67
CA ILE A 100 -2.34 11.56 -0.54
C ILE A 100 -3.20 10.31 -0.47
N ASN A 101 -4.13 10.20 -1.42
CA ASN A 101 -4.81 8.94 -1.72
C ASN A 101 -3.95 8.20 -2.75
N TYR A 102 -3.53 6.99 -2.45
CA TYR A 102 -2.62 6.22 -3.30
C TYR A 102 -3.25 4.91 -3.77
N ILE A 103 -3.14 4.59 -5.05
CA ILE A 103 -3.55 3.30 -5.64
C ILE A 103 -2.33 2.60 -6.18
N ASP A 104 -2.10 1.36 -5.74
CA ASP A 104 -0.89 0.62 -6.09
C ASP A 104 -1.04 -0.31 -7.30
N ASN A 105 -2.22 -0.91 -7.49
CA ASN A 105 -2.45 -1.94 -8.51
C ASN A 105 -3.87 -1.83 -9.09
N ASP A 106 -4.08 -2.45 -10.25
CA ASP A 106 -5.40 -2.62 -10.85
C ASP A 106 -6.30 -3.58 -10.04
N PRO A 107 -7.63 -3.46 -10.15
CA PRO A 107 -8.56 -4.34 -9.46
C PRO A 107 -8.38 -5.80 -9.89
N ILE A 108 -8.38 -6.71 -8.91
CA ILE A 108 -8.40 -8.15 -9.14
C ILE A 108 -9.60 -8.74 -8.36
N PRO A 109 -10.59 -9.34 -9.03
CA PRO A 109 -10.73 -9.50 -10.48
C PRO A 109 -11.13 -8.19 -11.20
N TYR A 110 -10.58 -7.98 -12.40
CA TYR A 110 -10.97 -6.87 -13.28
C TYR A 110 -12.42 -7.02 -13.74
N ARG A 111 -13.17 -5.90 -13.77
CA ARG A 111 -14.53 -5.83 -14.30
C ARG A 111 -14.68 -4.59 -15.18
N GLU A 112 -14.78 -4.81 -16.48
CA GLU A 112 -14.96 -3.75 -17.46
C GLU A 112 -16.24 -2.94 -17.15
N GLY A 113 -16.13 -1.60 -17.23
CA GLY A 113 -17.25 -0.70 -16.99
C GLY A 113 -17.72 -0.59 -15.53
N ALA A 114 -17.02 -1.21 -14.58
CA ALA A 114 -17.28 -1.02 -13.16
C ALA A 114 -16.46 0.13 -12.59
N GLN A 115 -17.03 0.84 -11.61
CA GLN A 115 -16.29 1.78 -10.75
C GLN A 115 -16.33 1.27 -9.30
N VAL A 116 -15.24 1.50 -8.56
CA VAL A 116 -15.16 1.12 -7.15
C VAL A 116 -16.13 1.96 -6.32
N PRO A 117 -16.92 1.37 -5.39
CA PRO A 117 -17.85 2.14 -4.56
C PRO A 117 -17.18 2.85 -3.37
N TRP A 118 -15.90 3.21 -3.48
CA TRP A 118 -15.17 3.83 -2.38
C TRP A 118 -15.55 5.30 -2.20
N ASP A 119 -16.12 5.62 -1.05
CA ASP A 119 -16.64 6.96 -0.71
C ASP A 119 -15.56 8.06 -0.61
N ILE A 120 -14.29 7.68 -0.49
CA ILE A 120 -13.15 8.59 -0.55
C ILE A 120 -13.02 9.28 -1.91
N MET A 121 -13.54 8.67 -2.97
CA MET A 121 -13.49 9.18 -4.34
C MET A 121 -14.59 10.21 -4.63
N GLU A 122 -15.63 10.27 -3.78
CA GLU A 122 -16.85 11.01 -4.10
C GLU A 122 -16.85 12.47 -3.60
N ASN A 123 -15.84 12.92 -2.83
CA ASN A 123 -15.90 14.25 -2.19
C ASN A 123 -14.55 14.87 -1.81
N ASN A 124 -14.52 16.21 -1.79
CA ASN A 124 -13.39 16.98 -1.29
C ASN A 124 -13.33 16.94 0.24
N ILE A 125 -12.37 16.19 0.79
CA ILE A 125 -12.10 16.04 2.22
C ILE A 125 -11.96 17.41 2.92
N SER A 126 -11.52 18.44 2.19
CA SER A 126 -11.35 19.80 2.72
C SER A 126 -12.61 20.41 3.30
N LYS A 127 -13.81 20.02 2.84
CA LYS A 127 -15.09 20.57 3.35
C LYS A 127 -15.42 20.08 4.77
N ALA A 128 -14.81 18.99 5.22
CA ALA A 128 -15.04 18.42 6.54
C ALA A 128 -14.20 19.07 7.65
N PHE A 129 -13.25 19.94 7.30
CA PHE A 129 -12.38 20.62 8.26
C PHE A 129 -12.79 22.08 8.49
N LYS A 130 -12.52 22.58 9.69
CA LYS A 130 -12.73 23.99 10.03
C LYS A 130 -11.89 24.86 9.08
N LYS A 131 -12.42 26.02 8.71
CA LYS A 131 -11.84 27.01 7.77
C LYS A 131 -10.35 27.37 8.02
N LYS A 132 -9.79 27.08 9.21
CA LYS A 132 -8.41 27.36 9.62
C LYS A 132 -7.37 26.32 9.16
N ASP A 133 -7.78 25.07 8.93
CA ASP A 133 -6.89 23.98 8.52
C ASP A 133 -7.19 23.63 7.07
N SER A 134 -6.25 23.93 6.15
CA SER A 134 -6.41 23.55 4.75
C SER A 134 -5.83 22.17 4.50
N VAL A 135 -6.48 21.41 3.62
CA VAL A 135 -5.99 20.11 3.16
C VAL A 135 -5.55 20.25 1.71
N SER A 136 -4.27 20.02 1.44
CA SER A 136 -3.74 19.83 0.09
C SER A 136 -3.91 18.36 -0.28
N GLN A 137 -4.96 18.04 -1.04
CA GLN A 137 -5.30 16.67 -1.42
C GLN A 137 -4.73 16.30 -2.80
N PHE A 138 -4.18 15.09 -2.88
CA PHE A 138 -3.64 14.45 -4.08
C PHE A 138 -4.25 13.07 -4.27
N TYR A 139 -4.50 12.72 -5.52
CA TYR A 139 -4.86 11.38 -5.96
C TYR A 139 -3.69 10.89 -6.80
N ILE A 140 -2.98 9.88 -6.33
CA ILE A 140 -1.74 9.40 -6.94
C ILE A 140 -1.86 7.92 -7.25
N ILE A 141 -1.44 7.51 -8.44
CA ILE A 141 -1.40 6.10 -8.85
C ILE A 141 0.04 5.63 -9.06
N ASN A 142 0.28 4.37 -8.76
CA ASN A 142 1.46 3.65 -9.26
C ASN A 142 1.43 3.65 -10.80
N PRO A 143 2.57 3.88 -11.48
CA PRO A 143 2.68 3.74 -12.94
C PRO A 143 2.15 2.41 -13.51
N ASN A 144 2.13 1.35 -12.70
CA ASN A 144 1.65 0.03 -13.09
C ASN A 144 0.13 -0.12 -13.04
N ALA A 145 -0.60 0.78 -12.37
CA ALA A 145 -2.06 0.79 -12.35
C ALA A 145 -2.59 1.49 -13.62
N LYS A 146 -3.37 0.77 -14.42
CA LYS A 146 -3.85 1.20 -15.75
C LYS A 146 -5.36 1.45 -15.78
N ASP A 147 -6.14 0.81 -14.91
CA ASP A 147 -7.60 0.95 -14.90
C ASP A 147 -8.05 2.16 -14.10
N LEU A 148 -7.76 3.35 -14.63
CA LEU A 148 -8.21 4.60 -14.03
C LEU A 148 -9.73 4.72 -14.03
N TYR A 149 -10.46 4.08 -14.94
CA TYR A 149 -11.92 4.15 -14.98
C TYR A 149 -12.53 3.56 -13.71
N TYR A 150 -12.04 2.39 -13.29
CA TYR A 150 -12.45 1.77 -12.05
C TYR A 150 -12.24 2.68 -10.84
N TYR A 151 -11.15 3.44 -10.82
CA TYR A 151 -10.83 4.41 -9.77
C TYR A 151 -11.35 5.84 -10.05
N HIS A 152 -12.46 5.98 -10.78
CA HIS A 152 -13.11 7.27 -11.06
C HIS A 152 -12.22 8.31 -11.76
N GLY A 153 -11.34 7.88 -12.67
CA GLY A 153 -10.44 8.76 -13.41
C GLY A 153 -11.13 9.73 -14.37
N ASP A 154 -12.42 9.53 -14.63
CA ASP A 154 -13.30 10.50 -15.31
C ASP A 154 -13.68 11.69 -14.41
N LYS A 155 -13.64 11.51 -13.08
CA LYS A 155 -14.02 12.51 -12.07
C LYS A 155 -12.83 13.07 -11.30
N LEU A 156 -11.77 12.27 -11.16
CA LEU A 156 -10.59 12.57 -10.35
C LEU A 156 -9.37 12.83 -11.22
N LYS A 157 -8.56 13.80 -10.79
CA LYS A 157 -7.26 14.09 -11.41
C LYS A 157 -6.18 13.26 -10.75
N TRP A 158 -5.99 12.05 -11.27
CA TRP A 158 -4.90 11.17 -10.86
C TRP A 158 -3.56 11.66 -11.41
N GLU A 159 -2.58 11.79 -10.53
CA GLU A 159 -1.18 12.02 -10.90
C GLU A 159 -0.43 10.68 -10.84
N THR A 160 0.56 10.47 -11.70
CA THR A 160 1.36 9.24 -11.68
C THR A 160 2.57 9.38 -10.77
N ASP A 161 2.80 8.38 -9.90
CA ASP A 161 3.98 8.31 -9.02
C ASP A 161 5.25 7.97 -9.83
N LYS A 162 5.86 9.00 -10.42
CA LYS A 162 7.10 8.87 -11.17
C LYS A 162 8.20 8.23 -10.32
N ASP A 163 8.90 7.28 -10.93
CA ASP A 163 10.01 6.54 -10.32
C ASP A 163 9.64 5.86 -8.99
N HIS A 164 8.35 5.56 -8.76
CA HIS A 164 7.85 4.90 -7.55
C HIS A 164 8.21 5.64 -6.24
N PHE A 165 8.37 6.97 -6.29
CA PHE A 165 8.92 7.75 -5.18
C PHE A 165 8.13 7.62 -3.87
N LEU A 166 6.80 7.66 -3.92
CA LEU A 166 5.93 7.51 -2.75
C LEU A 166 5.74 6.05 -2.37
N ARG A 167 5.59 5.18 -3.38
CA ARG A 167 5.50 3.72 -3.20
C ARG A 167 6.64 3.20 -2.32
N ASP A 168 7.88 3.50 -2.69
CA ASP A 168 9.06 2.95 -2.04
C ASP A 168 9.25 3.45 -0.60
N LYS A 169 8.53 4.51 -0.21
CA LYS A 169 8.63 5.11 1.13
C LYS A 169 7.48 4.71 2.05
N PHE A 170 6.28 4.52 1.50
CA PHE A 170 5.07 4.36 2.31
C PHE A 170 4.22 3.14 1.92
N PHE A 171 4.36 2.63 0.69
CA PHE A 171 3.52 1.58 0.11
C PHE A 171 4.36 0.47 -0.55
N THR A 172 5.34 -0.07 0.18
CA THR A 172 6.39 -0.96 -0.35
C THR A 172 5.90 -2.36 -0.75
N PHE A 173 4.77 -2.81 -0.22
CA PHE A 173 4.22 -4.14 -0.49
C PHE A 173 3.12 -4.11 -1.55
N GLN A 174 3.25 -4.98 -2.55
CA GLN A 174 2.23 -5.18 -3.58
C GLN A 174 1.04 -5.98 -3.04
N GLY A 175 -0.15 -5.78 -3.60
CA GLY A 175 -1.34 -6.60 -3.28
C GLY A 175 -2.24 -6.06 -2.17
N LEU A 176 -1.99 -4.83 -1.70
CA LEU A 176 -2.86 -4.12 -0.75
C LEU A 176 -3.72 -3.05 -1.44
N ASN A 177 -3.78 -3.02 -2.77
CA ASN A 177 -4.54 -2.06 -3.58
C ASN A 177 -4.24 -0.57 -3.33
N GLY A 178 -3.23 -0.24 -2.52
CA GLY A 178 -2.81 1.13 -2.21
C GLY A 178 -3.01 1.50 -0.75
N GLY A 179 -3.55 2.70 -0.50
CA GLY A 179 -3.74 3.24 0.84
C GLY A 179 -3.84 4.77 0.86
N PHE A 180 -3.57 5.37 2.02
CA PHE A 180 -3.45 6.82 2.14
C PHE A 180 -2.32 7.25 3.06
N LEU A 181 -1.89 8.49 2.88
CA LEU A 181 -0.86 9.16 3.67
C LEU A 181 -1.36 10.55 4.07
N ILE A 182 -1.29 10.85 5.36
CA ILE A 182 -1.52 12.17 5.93
C ILE A 182 -0.18 12.69 6.45
N ILE A 183 0.17 13.93 6.15
CA ILE A 183 1.32 14.63 6.74
C ILE A 183 0.83 15.98 7.26
N ASP A 184 1.15 16.31 8.50
CA ASP A 184 0.84 17.63 9.07
C ASP A 184 1.92 18.68 8.74
N LYS A 185 1.72 19.91 9.24
CA LYS A 185 2.64 21.04 9.04
C LYS A 185 4.03 20.85 9.65
N GLU A 186 4.16 19.95 10.62
CA GLU A 186 5.39 19.68 11.38
C GLU A 186 6.12 18.43 10.86
N GLY A 187 5.56 17.77 9.84
CA GLY A 187 6.09 16.57 9.24
C GLY A 187 5.73 15.30 10.03
N ASN A 188 4.84 15.36 11.02
CA ASN A 188 4.29 14.12 11.57
C ASN A 188 3.37 13.49 10.51
N TYR A 189 3.49 12.18 10.36
CA TYR A 189 2.76 11.46 9.34
C TYR A 189 2.00 10.27 9.89
N PHE A 190 0.98 9.90 9.14
CA PHE A 190 0.27 8.64 9.26
C PHE A 190 0.10 8.03 7.87
N SER A 191 0.40 6.76 7.71
CA SER A 191 0.06 5.99 6.52
C SER A 191 -0.72 4.74 6.87
N GLN A 192 -1.77 4.49 6.10
CA GLN A 192 -2.51 3.22 6.11
C GLN A 192 -2.35 2.56 4.75
N LYS A 193 -2.03 1.28 4.74
CA LYS A 193 -2.00 0.41 3.57
C LYS A 193 -3.31 -0.37 3.50
N GLY A 194 -3.78 -0.71 2.30
CA GLY A 194 -5.05 -1.40 2.15
C GLY A 194 -6.21 -0.47 1.79
N GLU A 195 -7.40 -1.06 1.72
CA GLU A 195 -8.64 -0.33 1.52
C GLU A 195 -8.94 0.57 2.72
N TYR A 196 -9.63 1.69 2.44
CA TYR A 196 -9.97 2.67 3.44
C TYR A 196 -11.20 3.46 3.01
N SER A 197 -11.92 3.96 4.01
CA SER A 197 -13.07 4.83 3.83
C SER A 197 -12.70 6.30 4.06
N LYS A 198 -13.58 7.19 3.63
CA LYS A 198 -13.55 8.61 4.01
C LYS A 198 -13.55 8.80 5.53
N LYS A 199 -14.28 7.96 6.26
CA LYS A 199 -14.34 8.02 7.73
C LYS A 199 -12.96 7.78 8.35
N ASP A 200 -12.19 6.83 7.83
CA ASP A 200 -10.86 6.49 8.34
C ASP A 200 -9.91 7.69 8.22
N VAL A 201 -9.89 8.33 7.06
CA VAL A 201 -9.10 9.57 6.82
C VAL A 201 -9.51 10.66 7.80
N LEU A 202 -10.82 10.94 7.91
CA LEU A 202 -11.33 12.02 8.76
C LEU A 202 -11.05 11.78 10.24
N ASP A 203 -11.25 10.56 10.73
CA ASP A 203 -11.03 10.21 12.13
C ASP A 203 -9.53 10.27 12.47
N LYS A 204 -8.66 9.88 11.54
CA LYS A 204 -7.21 9.99 11.73
C LYS A 204 -6.73 11.44 11.73
N MET A 205 -7.15 12.26 10.77
CA MET A 205 -6.81 13.68 10.73
C MET A 205 -7.28 14.41 11.98
N LYS A 206 -8.48 14.09 12.52
CA LYS A 206 -8.96 14.64 13.80
C LYS A 206 -8.07 14.23 14.97
N LYS A 207 -7.58 12.99 15.01
CA LYS A 207 -6.65 12.52 16.04
C LYS A 207 -5.33 13.30 15.97
N MET A 208 -4.75 13.44 14.77
CA MET A 208 -3.52 14.22 14.58
C MET A 208 -3.70 15.68 15.01
N HIS A 209 -4.81 16.32 14.64
CA HIS A 209 -5.09 17.70 15.05
C HIS A 209 -5.25 17.88 16.56
N LYS A 210 -5.78 16.89 17.28
CA LYS A 210 -5.92 16.95 18.75
C LYS A 210 -4.59 16.84 19.47
N VAL A 211 -3.57 16.24 18.87
CA VAL A 211 -2.22 16.17 19.45
C VAL A 211 -1.49 17.51 19.31
N GLU A 212 -1.89 18.36 18.37
CA GLU A 212 -1.30 19.70 18.14
C GLU A 212 -1.83 20.80 19.08
N ASN A 213 -2.94 20.57 19.81
CA ASN A 213 -3.56 21.55 20.73
C ASN A 213 -3.42 21.11 22.18
#